data_AF-A0A921GN54-F1
#
_entry.id   AF-A0A921GN54-F1
#
_cell.length_a   1.000
_cell.length_b   1.000
_cell.length_c   1.000
_cell.angle_alpha   90.00
_cell.angle_beta   90.00
_cell.angle_gamma   90.00
#
_symmetry.space_group_name_H-M   'P 1'
#
loop_
_entity.id
_entity.type
_entity.pdbx_description
1 polymer ?
#
loop_
_entity_poly.entity_id
_entity_poly.type
_entity_poly.pdbx_seq_one_letter_code
_entity_poly.pdbx_strand_id
1 'polypeptide(L)' 'MTQPIIAQLTITLEDGVTLTAGNDLELARKWAEHIYRDEWATLSFGEQSGIIATALGRVRESFAPQGGE' A
#
# COMPACT_ATOMS: atom_id res chain seq x y z
N MET A 1 -1.34 32.84 -0.84
CA MET A 1 -1.20 31.66 0.03
C MET A 1 -0.96 30.46 -0.87
N THR A 2 0.26 29.92 -0.90
CA THR A 2 0.59 28.75 -1.73
C THR A 2 0.25 27.51 -0.91
N GLN A 3 -0.71 26.71 -1.36
CA GLN A 3 -0.99 25.43 -0.70
C GLN A 3 0.18 24.46 -0.97
N PRO A 4 0.64 23.68 0.02
CA PRO A 4 1.66 22.68 -0.21
C PRO A 4 1.12 21.60 -1.15
N ILE A 5 1.88 21.26 -2.20
CA ILE A 5 1.60 20.07 -3.00
C ILE A 5 1.98 18.86 -2.14
N ILE A 6 0.97 18.14 -1.63
CA ILE A 6 1.17 16.85 -0.98
C ILE A 6 1.04 15.80 -2.07
N ALA A 7 2.15 15.22 -2.51
CA ALA A 7 2.11 14.07 -3.40
C ALA A 7 1.50 12.88 -2.64
N GLN A 8 0.45 12.28 -3.20
CA GLN A 8 -0.20 11.10 -2.65
C GLN A 8 -0.14 9.96 -3.66
N LEU A 9 0.19 8.77 -3.18
CA LEU A 9 0.10 7.53 -3.94
C LEU A 9 -1.29 6.94 -3.77
N THR A 10 -1.88 6.50 -4.88
CA THR A 10 -3.21 5.89 -4.90
C THR A 10 -3.19 4.59 -5.68
N ILE A 11 -3.75 3.52 -5.11
CA ILE A 11 -4.03 2.26 -5.81
C ILE A 11 -5.51 1.92 -5.70
N THR A 12 -6.05 1.31 -6.75
CA THR A 12 -7.37 0.68 -6.72
C THR A 12 -7.18 -0.82 -6.73
N LEU A 13 -7.71 -1.49 -5.71
CA LEU A 13 -7.64 -2.93 -5.55
C LEU A 13 -8.66 -3.65 -6.44
N GLU A 14 -8.50 -4.96 -6.60
CA GLU A 14 -9.39 -5.79 -7.44
C GLU A 14 -10.85 -5.82 -6.95
N ASP A 15 -11.07 -5.61 -5.65
CA ASP A 15 -12.40 -5.50 -5.05
C ASP A 15 -13.04 -4.12 -5.19
N GLY A 16 -12.37 -3.20 -5.92
CA GLY A 16 -12.85 -1.85 -6.20
C GLY A 16 -12.52 -0.82 -5.11
N VAL A 17 -11.85 -1.21 -4.02
CA VAL A 17 -11.46 -0.27 -2.96
C VAL A 17 -10.26 0.56 -3.39
N THR A 18 -10.35 1.87 -3.21
CA THR A 18 -9.25 2.81 -3.46
C THR A 18 -8.53 3.14 -2.15
N LEU A 19 -7.21 2.93 -2.13
CA LEU A 19 -6.34 3.29 -1.02
C LEU A 19 -5.45 4.47 -1.41
N THR A 20 -5.30 5.42 -0.49
CA THR A 20 -4.44 6.60 -0.68
C THR A 20 -3.49 6.78 0.52
N ALA A 21 -2.22 7.07 0.25
CA ALA A 21 -1.18 7.27 1.26
C ALA A 21 -0.10 8.26 0.81
N GLY A 22 0.72 8.75 1.75
CA GLY A 22 1.81 9.70 1.45
C GLY A 22 3.08 9.03 0.91
N ASN A 23 3.21 7.72 1.08
CA ASN A 23 4.34 6.92 0.59
C ASN A 23 3.93 5.45 0.35
N ASP A 24 4.84 4.70 -0.27
CA ASP A 24 4.65 3.31 -0.68
C ASP A 24 4.51 2.36 0.52
N LEU A 25 5.26 2.59 1.59
CA LEU A 25 5.17 1.81 2.83
C LEU A 25 3.81 1.95 3.52
N GLU A 26 3.31 3.18 3.66
CA GLU A 26 1.98 3.42 4.20
C GLU A 26 0.89 2.79 3.33
N LEU A 27 1.05 2.84 2.00
CA LEU A 27 0.10 2.21 1.09
C LEU A 27 0.11 0.69 1.21
N ALA A 28 1.29 0.08 1.31
CA ALA A 28 1.47 -1.34 1.54
C ALA A 28 0.85 -1.80 2.85
N ARG A 29 1.02 -1.01 3.92
CA ARG A 29 0.38 -1.26 5.21
C ARG A 29 -1.14 -1.21 5.11
N LYS A 30 -1.70 -0.15 4.52
CA LYS A 30 -3.17 -0.03 4.34
C LYS A 30 -3.74 -1.18 3.52
N TRP A 31 -3.00 -1.63 2.52
CA TRP A 31 -3.40 -2.78 1.72
C TRP A 31 -3.38 -4.08 2.51
N ALA A 32 -2.32 -4.32 3.29
CA ALA A 32 -2.26 -5.48 4.19
C ALA A 32 -3.41 -5.46 5.22
N GLU A 33 -3.67 -4.31 5.85
CA GLU A 33 -4.80 -4.12 6.77
C GLU A 33 -6.15 -4.42 6.09
N HIS A 34 -6.31 -4.01 4.82
CA HIS A 34 -7.54 -4.26 4.05
C HIS A 34 -7.76 -5.74 3.70
N ILE A 35 -6.70 -6.47 3.36
CA ILE A 35 -6.77 -7.89 3.01
C ILE A 35 -7.02 -8.76 4.25
N TYR A 36 -6.31 -8.49 5.34
CA TYR A 36 -6.36 -9.32 6.56
C TYR A 36 -7.44 -8.89 7.56
N ARG A 37 -8.03 -7.69 7.41
CA ARG A 37 -9.17 -7.20 8.20
C ARG A 37 -9.03 -7.48 9.70
N ASP A 38 -9.94 -8.28 10.25
CA ASP A 38 -10.00 -8.63 11.68
C ASP A 38 -8.80 -9.49 12.12
N GLU A 39 -8.25 -10.31 11.22
CA GLU A 39 -7.08 -11.14 11.52
C GLU A 39 -5.82 -10.29 11.74
N TRP A 40 -5.74 -9.11 11.11
CA TRP A 40 -4.59 -8.22 11.21
C TRP A 40 -4.18 -7.91 12.66
N ALA A 41 -5.17 -7.66 13.52
CA ALA A 41 -4.95 -7.32 14.93
C ALA A 41 -4.45 -8.50 15.78
N THR A 42 -4.62 -9.73 15.28
CA THR A 42 -4.20 -10.95 15.98
C THR A 42 -2.79 -11.40 15.60
N LEU A 43 -2.25 -10.87 14.50
CA LEU A 43 -0.91 -11.18 14.01
C LEU A 43 0.17 -10.59 14.91
N SER A 44 1.27 -11.32 15.07
CA SER A 44 2.46 -10.78 15.71
C SER A 44 3.10 -9.69 14.85
N PHE A 45 3.93 -8.84 15.47
CA PHE A 45 4.70 -7.83 14.76
C PHE A 45 5.57 -8.41 13.63
N GLY A 46 6.13 -9.61 13.82
CA GLY A 46 6.94 -10.29 12.81
C GLY A 46 6.13 -10.69 11.58
N GLU A 47 4.93 -11.24 11.80
CA GLU A 47 4.00 -11.61 10.72
C GLU A 47 3.50 -10.38 9.96
N GLN A 48 3.08 -9.33 10.69
CA GLN A 48 2.68 -8.06 10.08
C GLN A 48 3.81 -7.47 9.24
N SER A 49 5.05 -7.48 9.75
CA SER A 49 6.21 -6.95 9.02
C SER A 49 6.49 -7.74 7.74
N GLY A 50 6.38 -9.07 7.78
CA GLY A 50 6.53 -9.92 6.60
C GLY A 50 5.47 -9.64 5.53
N ILE A 51 4.20 -9.51 5.94
CA ILE A 51 3.10 -9.20 5.03
C ILE A 51 3.26 -7.80 4.42
N ILE A 52 3.64 -6.79 5.20
CA ILE A 52 3.89 -5.44 4.69
C ILE A 52 5.03 -5.45 3.67
N ALA A 53 6.10 -6.20 3.92
CA ALA A 53 7.21 -6.31 2.97
C ALA A 53 6.75 -6.92 1.63
N THR A 54 5.90 -7.95 1.65
CA THR A 54 5.31 -8.53 0.44
C THR A 54 4.37 -7.53 -0.27
N ALA A 55 3.50 -6.86 0.49
CA ALA A 55 2.61 -5.83 -0.05
C ALA A 55 3.39 -4.67 -0.68
N LEU A 56 4.52 -4.27 -0.08
CA LEU A 56 5.39 -3.20 -0.57
C LEU A 56 6.01 -3.55 -1.93
N GLY A 57 6.42 -4.80 -2.13
CA GLY A 57 6.90 -5.26 -3.44
C GLY A 57 5.87 -5.03 -4.55
N ARG A 58 4.64 -5.48 -4.30
CA ARG A 58 3.52 -5.34 -5.26
C ARG A 58 3.07 -3.89 -5.47
N VAL A 59 3.07 -3.07 -4.42
CA VAL A 59 2.82 -1.62 -4.54
C VAL A 59 3.84 -0.99 -5.48
N ARG A 60 5.12 -1.32 -5.31
CA ARG A 60 6.18 -0.79 -6.17
C ARG A 60 6.07 -1.29 -7.60
N GLU A 61 5.70 -2.54 -7.82
CA GLU A 61 5.42 -3.09 -9.16
C GLU A 61 4.26 -2.33 -9.85
N SER A 62 3.23 -1.95 -9.10
CA SER A 62 2.07 -1.20 -9.64
C SER A 62 2.43 0.21 -10.10
N PHE A 63 3.51 0.78 -9.57
CA PHE A 63 4.02 2.11 -9.95
C PHE A 63 5.30 2.05 -10.78
N ALA A 64 5.86 0.87 -11.01
CA ALA A 64 7.00 0.72 -11.89
C ALA A 64 6.57 1.16 -13.29
N PRO A 65 7.36 1.98 -13.99
CA PRO A 65 7.09 2.24 -15.40
C PRO A 65 7.12 0.89 -16.10
N GLN A 66 5.97 0.48 -16.66
CA GLN A 66 5.93 -0.64 -17.59
C GLN A 66 6.87 -0.24 -18.71
N GLY A 67 8.05 -0.88 -18.78
CA GLY A 67 9.09 -0.52 -19.72
C GLY A 67 8.52 -0.40 -21.12
N GLY A 68 8.49 0.83 -21.64
CA GLY A 68 8.35 1.08 -23.06
C GLY A 68 9.69 0.75 -23.71
N GLU A 69 9.62 -0.25 -24.61
CA GLU A 69 10.57 -0.58 -25.68
C GLU A 69 11.85 -1.34 -25.29
#